data_AF-A0A5N3SA82-F1
#
_entry.id   AF-A0A5N3SA82-F1
#
_cell.length_a   1.000
_cell.length_b   1.000
_cell.length_c   1.000
_cell.angle_alpha   90.00
_cell.angle_beta   90.00
_cell.angle_gamma   90.00
#
_symmetry.space_group_name_H-M   'P 1'
#
loop_
_entity.id
_entity.type
_entity.pdbx_description
1 polymer ?
#
loop_
_entity_poly.entity_id
_entity_poly.type
_entity_poly.pdbx_seq_one_letter_code
_entity_poly.pdbx_strand_id
1 'polypeptide(L)'
;MKKKTQTPSVESQQEAFKIAKATQKPGQTKEQTKLIAQGIEKGIAQYKKQQKERNRQADKAKKKQQKEKQQNLAQAKEVATQPAAEPVQKQSILPWVLLIVSWLGFAAYITQS
;
A
#
# COMPACT_ATOMS: atom_id res chain seq x y z
N MET A 1 14.30 0.31 -29.58
CA MET A 1 14.53 0.71 -28.17
C MET A 1 15.95 0.36 -27.77
N LYS A 2 16.85 1.35 -27.60
CA LYS A 2 18.25 1.09 -27.22
C LYS A 2 18.27 0.54 -25.78
N LYS A 3 18.65 -0.72 -25.61
CA LYS A 3 18.96 -1.28 -24.28
C LYS A 3 20.12 -0.42 -23.74
N LYS A 4 19.85 0.46 -22.76
CA LYS A 4 20.92 1.05 -21.95
C LYS A 4 21.60 -0.12 -21.26
N THR A 5 22.72 -0.56 -21.81
CA THR A 5 23.69 -1.38 -21.10
C THR A 5 23.98 -0.62 -19.82
N GLN A 6 23.54 -1.18 -18.69
CA GLN A 6 23.87 -0.61 -17.40
C GLN A 6 25.35 -0.84 -17.23
N THR A 7 26.16 0.12 -17.69
CA THR A 7 27.59 0.12 -17.44
C THR A 7 27.72 0.10 -15.92
N PRO A 8 28.30 -0.95 -15.34
CA PRO A 8 28.47 -1.04 -13.90
C PRO A 8 29.24 0.19 -13.42
N SER A 9 28.78 0.76 -12.31
CA SER A 9 29.46 1.92 -11.71
C SER A 9 30.89 1.52 -11.34
N VAL A 10 31.84 2.44 -11.56
CA VAL A 10 33.24 2.26 -11.15
C VAL A 10 33.34 1.97 -9.65
N GLU A 11 32.43 2.53 -8.85
CA GLU A 11 32.30 2.23 -7.42
C GLU A 11 31.98 0.76 -7.16
N SER A 12 30.99 0.20 -7.88
CA SER A 12 30.63 -1.22 -7.74
C SER A 12 31.78 -2.15 -8.12
N GLN A 13 32.60 -1.77 -9.11
CA GLN A 13 33.80 -2.51 -9.49
C GLN A 13 34.86 -2.49 -8.38
N GLN A 14 35.10 -1.31 -7.80
CA GLN A 14 36.07 -1.15 -6.71
C GLN A 14 35.62 -1.88 -5.46
N GLU A 15 34.34 -1.80 -5.08
CA GLU A 15 33.76 -2.55 -3.98
C GLU A 15 33.86 -4.05 -4.21
N ALA A 16 33.48 -4.53 -5.39
CA ALA A 16 33.58 -5.94 -5.74
C ALA A 16 35.03 -6.45 -5.68
N PHE A 17 36.00 -5.64 -6.13
CA PHE A 17 37.42 -5.98 -6.04
C PHE A 17 37.94 -5.99 -4.61
N LYS A 18 37.51 -5.02 -3.77
CA LYS A 18 37.83 -4.99 -2.32
C LYS A 18 37.29 -6.23 -1.61
N ILE A 19 36.04 -6.61 -1.89
CA ILE A 19 35.40 -7.79 -1.30
C ILE A 19 36.10 -9.07 -1.77
N ALA A 20 36.39 -9.19 -3.06
CA ALA A 20 37.12 -10.34 -3.61
C ALA A 20 38.52 -10.49 -2.99
N LYS A 21 39.24 -9.39 -2.78
CA LYS A 21 40.53 -9.40 -2.07
C LYS A 21 40.39 -9.73 -0.58
N ALA A 22 39.39 -9.19 0.10
CA ALA A 22 39.15 -9.48 1.51
C ALA A 22 38.79 -10.95 1.77
N THR A 23 38.19 -11.62 0.78
CA THR A 23 37.79 -13.04 0.85
C THR A 23 38.78 -13.98 0.14
N GLN A 24 39.93 -13.47 -0.27
CA GLN A 24 40.96 -14.23 -0.98
C GLN A 24 41.51 -15.36 -0.10
N LYS A 25 41.55 -16.57 -0.66
CA LYS A 25 42.19 -17.73 -0.02
C LYS A 25 43.70 -17.75 -0.30
N PRO A 26 44.53 -18.28 0.62
CA PRO A 26 45.95 -18.47 0.35
C PRO A 26 46.14 -19.39 -0.86
N GLY A 27 47.01 -18.97 -1.80
CA GLY A 27 47.25 -19.67 -3.07
C GLY A 27 46.38 -19.24 -4.26
N GLN A 28 45.43 -18.31 -4.08
CA GLN A 28 44.61 -17.80 -5.19
C GLN A 28 45.39 -16.85 -6.11
N THR A 29 45.24 -17.02 -7.43
CA THR A 29 45.89 -16.14 -8.43
C THR A 29 45.15 -14.81 -8.59
N LYS A 30 45.87 -13.76 -9.03
CA LYS A 30 45.27 -12.44 -9.26
C LYS A 30 44.13 -12.48 -10.30
N GLU A 31 44.24 -13.34 -11.31
CA GLU A 31 43.17 -13.54 -12.30
C GLU A 31 41.92 -14.16 -11.68
N GLN A 32 42.07 -15.15 -10.80
CA GLN A 32 40.94 -15.74 -10.08
C GLN A 32 40.23 -14.71 -9.19
N THR A 33 40.99 -13.91 -8.45
CA THR A 33 40.41 -12.81 -7.66
C THR A 33 39.68 -11.80 -8.56
N LYS A 34 40.21 -11.50 -9.75
CA LYS A 34 39.56 -10.61 -10.72
C LYS A 34 38.26 -11.21 -11.28
N LEU A 35 38.22 -12.51 -11.57
CA LEU A 35 37.00 -13.20 -12.01
C LEU A 35 35.93 -13.19 -10.91
N ILE A 36 36.32 -13.39 -9.65
CA ILE A 36 35.42 -13.30 -8.50
C ILE A 36 34.87 -11.87 -8.36
N ALA A 37 35.73 -10.86 -8.48
CA ALA A 37 35.31 -9.46 -8.47
C ALA A 37 34.27 -9.18 -9.57
N GLN A 38 34.49 -9.66 -10.80
CA GLN A 38 33.50 -9.52 -11.89
C GLN A 38 32.17 -10.24 -11.58
N GLY A 39 32.22 -11.38 -10.89
CA GLY A 39 31.02 -12.09 -10.44
C GLY A 39 30.22 -11.28 -9.43
N ILE A 40 30.91 -10.74 -8.41
CA ILE A 40 30.30 -9.91 -7.36
C ILE A 40 29.72 -8.63 -7.98
N GLU A 41 30.45 -7.98 -8.88
CA GLU A 41 30.00 -6.79 -9.62
C GLU A 41 28.68 -7.04 -10.36
N LYS A 42 28.61 -8.13 -11.14
CA LYS A 42 27.38 -8.54 -11.84
C LYS A 42 26.24 -8.83 -10.87
N GLY A 43 26.53 -9.48 -9.74
CA GLY A 43 25.55 -9.77 -8.69
C GLY A 43 24.94 -8.49 -8.10
N ILE A 44 25.78 -7.53 -7.72
CA ILE A 44 25.34 -6.22 -7.19
C ILE A 44 24.49 -5.49 -8.24
N ALA A 45 24.91 -5.48 -9.50
CA ALA A 45 24.17 -4.84 -10.57
C ALA A 45 22.79 -5.47 -10.78
N GLN A 46 22.72 -6.80 -10.81
CA GLN A 46 21.47 -7.54 -10.95
C GLN A 46 20.53 -7.30 -9.76
N TYR A 47 21.06 -7.31 -8.53
CA TYR A 47 20.28 -7.03 -7.33
C TYR A 47 19.71 -5.61 -7.34
N LYS A 48 20.55 -4.59 -7.59
CA LYS A 48 20.11 -3.19 -7.69
C LYS A 48 19.05 -3.00 -8.79
N LYS A 49 19.15 -3.72 -9.90
CA LYS A 49 18.15 -3.70 -10.97
C LYS A 49 16.80 -4.26 -10.51
N GLN A 50 16.81 -5.44 -9.88
CA GLN A 50 15.59 -6.06 -9.35
C GLN A 50 14.93 -5.16 -8.30
N GLN A 51 15.73 -4.59 -7.40
CA GLN A 51 15.25 -3.68 -6.36
C GLN A 51 14.57 -2.43 -6.96
N LYS A 52 15.19 -1.78 -7.95
CA LYS A 52 14.60 -0.61 -8.64
C LYS A 52 13.26 -0.95 -9.31
N GLU A 53 13.18 -2.09 -9.98
CA GLU A 53 11.94 -2.53 -10.62
C GLU A 53 10.86 -2.82 -9.57
N ARG A 54 11.21 -3.48 -8.47
CA ARG A 54 10.27 -3.75 -7.39
C ARG A 54 9.74 -2.46 -6.73
N ASN A 55 10.62 -1.49 -6.47
CA ASN A 55 10.21 -0.19 -5.94
C ASN A 55 9.26 0.52 -6.91
N ARG A 56 9.58 0.51 -8.21
CA ARG A 56 8.72 1.10 -9.24
C ARG A 56 7.34 0.44 -9.30
N GLN A 57 7.27 -0.88 -9.14
CA GLN A 57 5.99 -1.59 -9.08
C GLN A 57 5.19 -1.21 -7.83
N ALA A 58 5.86 -1.11 -6.67
CA ALA A 58 5.22 -0.66 -5.43
C ALA A 58 4.68 0.78 -5.55
N ASP A 59 5.44 1.69 -6.17
CA ASP A 59 5.00 3.07 -6.39
C ASP A 59 3.80 3.15 -7.33
N LYS A 60 3.79 2.35 -8.40
CA LYS A 60 2.62 2.24 -9.28
C LYS A 60 1.38 1.72 -8.54
N ALA A 61 1.54 0.69 -7.71
CA ALA A 61 0.45 0.12 -6.93
C ALA A 61 -0.11 1.15 -5.93
N LYS A 62 0.76 1.85 -5.19
CA LYS A 62 0.36 2.94 -4.28
C LYS A 62 -0.39 4.05 -5.01
N LYS A 63 0.12 4.50 -6.16
CA LYS A 63 -0.55 5.54 -6.96
C LYS A 63 -1.91 5.07 -7.47
N LYS A 64 -2.04 3.82 -7.89
CA LYS A 64 -3.31 3.22 -8.32
C LYS A 64 -4.32 3.19 -7.17
N GLN A 65 -3.90 2.69 -6.00
CA GLN A 65 -4.75 2.66 -4.79
C GLN A 65 -5.19 4.05 -4.35
N GLN A 66 -4.29 5.05 -4.37
CA GLN A 66 -4.65 6.43 -4.05
C GLN A 66 -5.68 7.00 -5.02
N LYS A 67 -5.52 6.73 -6.33
CA LYS A 67 -6.48 7.17 -7.36
C LYS A 67 -7.83 6.48 -7.19
N GLU A 68 -7.86 5.17 -6.96
CA GLU A 68 -9.09 4.41 -6.69
C GLU A 68 -9.78 4.94 -5.43
N LYS A 69 -9.04 5.23 -4.35
CA LYS A 69 -9.62 5.80 -3.12
C LYS A 69 -10.22 7.19 -3.38
N GLN A 70 -9.54 8.06 -4.13
CA GLN A 70 -10.07 9.37 -4.52
C GLN A 70 -11.31 9.25 -5.40
N GLN A 71 -11.35 8.29 -6.34
CA GLN A 71 -12.53 8.04 -7.16
C GLN A 71 -13.70 7.53 -6.31
N ASN A 72 -13.48 6.62 -5.37
CA ASN A 72 -14.51 6.17 -4.43
C ASN A 72 -15.02 7.32 -3.55
N LEU A 73 -14.13 8.20 -3.07
CA LEU A 73 -14.52 9.39 -2.31
C LEU A 73 -15.36 10.37 -3.15
N ALA A 74 -14.98 10.59 -4.43
CA ALA A 74 -15.73 11.43 -5.34
C ALA A 74 -17.10 10.81 -5.67
N GLN A 75 -17.17 9.50 -5.90
CA GLN A 75 -18.41 8.78 -6.17
C GLN A 75 -19.33 8.75 -4.95
N ALA A 76 -18.78 8.57 -3.74
CA ALA A 76 -19.54 8.70 -2.49
C ALA A 76 -20.10 10.12 -2.29
N LYS A 77 -19.35 11.15 -2.70
CA LYS A 77 -19.79 12.55 -2.65
C LYS A 77 -20.86 12.87 -3.70
N GLU A 78 -20.79 12.28 -4.89
CA GLU A 78 -21.82 12.41 -5.92
C GLU A 78 -23.12 11.68 -5.54
N VAL A 79 -23.03 10.50 -4.90
CA VAL A 79 -24.21 9.81 -4.34
C VAL A 79 -24.85 10.62 -3.21
N ALA A 80 -24.06 11.38 -2.43
CA ALA A 80 -24.58 12.30 -1.42
C ALA A 80 -25.18 13.61 -1.98
N THR A 81 -24.99 13.91 -3.28
CA THR A 81 -25.51 15.13 -3.94
C THR A 81 -26.76 14.87 -4.80
N GLN A 82 -27.16 13.61 -4.97
CA GLN A 82 -28.51 13.30 -5.45
C GLN A 82 -29.52 13.71 -4.37
N PRO A 83 -30.68 14.32 -4.71
CA PRO A 83 -31.68 14.63 -3.71
C PRO A 83 -32.01 13.34 -2.98
N ALA A 84 -31.83 13.36 -1.67
CA ALA A 84 -31.94 12.23 -0.79
C ALA A 84 -33.21 11.41 -1.10
N ALA A 85 -33.05 10.31 -1.80
CA ALA A 85 -33.87 9.14 -1.53
C ALA A 85 -33.38 8.67 -0.16
N GLU A 86 -34.03 9.18 0.88
CA GLU A 86 -33.74 8.82 2.26
C GLU A 86 -33.66 7.29 2.34
N PRO A 87 -32.66 6.72 3.06
CA PRO A 87 -32.85 5.35 3.49
C PRO A 87 -34.16 5.37 4.28
N VAL A 88 -35.17 4.66 3.80
CA VAL A 88 -36.39 4.39 4.57
C VAL A 88 -35.95 3.53 5.76
N GLN A 89 -35.34 4.18 6.74
CA GLN A 89 -35.27 3.78 8.12
C GLN A 89 -36.72 3.59 8.48
N LYS A 90 -37.19 2.35 8.54
CA LYS A 90 -38.53 2.01 9.02
C LYS A 90 -38.67 2.71 10.36
N GLN A 91 -39.34 3.85 10.36
CA GLN A 91 -39.56 4.66 11.54
C GLN A 91 -40.30 3.75 12.49
N SER A 92 -39.61 3.33 13.56
CA SER A 92 -40.19 2.42 14.53
C SER A 92 -41.37 3.18 15.15
N ILE A 93 -42.57 2.75 14.81
CA ILE A 93 -43.83 3.27 15.35
C ILE A 93 -43.98 2.82 16.83
N LEU A 94 -43.19 1.82 17.25
CA LEU A 94 -43.20 1.25 18.59
C LEU A 94 -42.98 2.31 19.69
N PRO A 95 -41.93 3.16 19.67
CA PRO A 95 -41.76 4.19 20.70
C PRO A 95 -42.94 5.15 20.80
N TRP A 96 -43.58 5.53 19.68
CA TRP A 96 -44.73 6.43 19.70
C TRP A 96 -45.98 5.77 20.29
N VAL A 97 -46.24 4.51 19.94
CA VAL A 97 -47.36 3.73 20.51
C VAL A 97 -47.15 3.50 22.02
N LEU A 98 -45.93 3.14 22.44
CA LEU A 98 -45.59 2.98 23.86
C LEU A 98 -45.81 4.28 24.65
N LEU A 99 -45.53 5.43 24.04
CA LEU A 99 -45.69 6.74 24.66
C LEU A 99 -47.18 7.08 24.87
N ILE A 100 -48.02 6.84 23.86
CA ILE A 100 -49.48 7.03 23.96
C ILE A 100 -50.08 6.11 25.03
N VAL A 101 -49.67 4.85 25.08
CA VAL A 101 -50.14 3.89 26.09
C VAL A 101 -49.73 4.32 27.50
N SER A 102 -48.49 4.79 27.67
CA SER A 102 -47.98 5.28 28.97
C SER A 102 -48.79 6.48 29.49
N TRP A 103 -49.09 7.44 28.63
CA TRP A 103 -49.89 8.61 29.01
C TRP A 103 -51.34 8.28 29.33
N LEU A 104 -51.97 7.36 28.59
CA LEU A 104 -53.34 6.91 28.89
C LEU A 104 -53.42 6.19 30.24
N GLY A 105 -52.45 5.33 30.53
CA GLY A 105 -52.35 4.67 31.84
C GLY A 105 -52.14 5.67 32.98
N PHE A 106 -51.28 6.66 32.78
CA PHE A 106 -51.02 7.72 33.77
C PHE A 106 -52.22 8.64 33.98
N ALA A 107 -52.90 9.05 32.90
CA ALA A 107 -54.11 9.87 32.97
C ALA A 107 -55.24 9.14 33.71
N ALA A 108 -55.48 7.86 33.40
CA ALA A 108 -56.44 7.04 34.11
C ALA A 108 -56.10 6.91 35.60
N TYR A 109 -54.81 6.69 35.93
CA TYR A 109 -54.34 6.61 37.31
C TYR A 109 -54.57 7.92 38.09
N ILE A 110 -54.29 9.07 37.49
CA ILE A 110 -54.54 10.38 38.12
C ILE A 110 -56.04 10.62 38.31
N THR A 111 -56.90 10.26 37.35
CA THR A 111 -58.35 10.47 37.48
C THR A 111 -59.03 9.51 38.45
N GLN A 112 -58.39 8.37 38.75
CA GLN A 112 -58.86 7.37 39.68
C GLN A 112 -58.22 7.49 41.08
N SER A 113 -57.24 8.39 41.27
CA SER A 113 -56.57 8.68 42.55
C SER A 113 -57.06 9.97 43.19
#